data_AF-A0A7V2SLC3-F1
#
_entry.id   AF-A0A7V2SLC3-F1
#
_cell.length_a   1.000
_cell.length_b   1.000
_cell.length_c   1.000
_cell.angle_alpha   90.00
_cell.angle_beta   90.00
_cell.angle_gamma   90.00
#
_symmetry.space_group_name_H-M   'P 1'
#
loop_
_entity.id
_entity.type
_entity.pdbx_description
1 polymer ?
#
loop_
_entity_poly.entity_id
_entity_poly.type
_entity_poly.pdbx_seq_one_letter_code
_entity_poly.pdbx_strand_id
1 'polypeptide(L)'
;MIFALAAPALIGAIGLSVDYVMITDKYSKLQAVADAAAVGSASELPLANFDGALVTAVAEQFVKSNTASITAKSRSTISTNVEIVDKFTGVRVTLKEAWTPIFAQFLTDKATPIVVTAKANILGEGLICVVGLMPRKDRAGIHMDDNASIDAQDCGIYSNSSNPYAIRMDKNSSIKARLVCSVGGFGSFGSGTSISPVPVTDCPPINDPLAKRQPPTVGGCDYNGLEIGQGVEVPAASRS
;
A
#
# COMPACT_ATOMS: atom_id res chain seq x y z
N MET A 1 43.48 47.30 9.20
CA MET A 1 42.23 47.24 10.00
C MET A 1 41.02 46.73 9.21
N ILE A 2 40.73 47.22 8.01
CA ILE A 2 39.56 46.80 7.20
C ILE A 2 39.57 45.29 6.88
N PHE A 3 40.73 44.72 6.50
CA PHE A 3 40.86 43.29 6.19
C PHE A 3 40.58 42.37 7.39
N ALA A 4 40.90 42.82 8.62
CA ALA A 4 40.71 42.06 9.84
C ALA A 4 39.23 41.94 10.25
N LEU A 5 38.40 42.92 9.86
CA LEU A 5 36.95 42.91 10.09
C LEU A 5 36.18 42.25 8.93
N ALA A 6 36.68 42.38 7.69
CA ALA A 6 36.04 41.81 6.51
C ALA A 6 36.18 40.28 6.41
N ALA A 7 37.32 39.71 6.82
CA ALA A 7 37.57 38.27 6.66
C ALA A 7 36.60 37.39 7.50
N PRO A 8 36.33 37.65 8.79
CA PRO A 8 35.36 36.87 9.56
C PRO A 8 33.93 37.00 9.03
N ALA A 9 33.54 38.20 8.56
CA ALA A 9 32.23 38.44 7.98
C ALA A 9 32.00 37.61 6.71
N LEU A 10 33.04 37.51 5.86
CA LEU A 10 32.97 36.76 4.61
C LEU A 10 32.96 35.23 4.85
N ILE A 11 33.73 34.74 5.83
CA ILE A 11 33.69 33.34 6.27
C ILE A 11 32.33 32.97 6.87
N GLY A 12 31.74 33.87 7.69
CA GLY A 12 30.41 33.67 8.25
C GLY A 12 29.33 33.55 7.17
N ALA A 13 29.39 34.40 6.14
CA ALA A 13 28.48 34.33 5.00
C ALA A 13 28.61 33.01 4.21
N ILE A 14 29.83 32.54 3.99
CA ILE A 14 30.07 31.23 3.35
C ILE A 14 29.56 30.09 4.23
N GLY A 15 29.81 30.11 5.53
CA GLY A 15 29.33 29.09 6.46
C GLY A 15 27.81 28.94 6.44
N LEU A 16 27.09 30.07 6.46
CA LEU A 16 25.62 30.08 6.34
C LEU A 16 25.15 29.52 5.00
N SER A 17 25.87 29.81 3.90
CA SER A 17 25.51 29.25 2.59
C SER A 17 25.66 27.73 2.53
N VAL A 18 26.68 27.16 3.16
CA VAL A 18 26.88 25.71 3.23
C VAL A 18 25.77 25.05 4.04
N ASP A 19 25.44 25.59 5.21
CA ASP A 19 24.34 25.07 6.02
C ASP A 19 22.99 25.14 5.27
N TYR A 20 22.78 26.19 4.47
CA TYR A 20 21.59 26.31 3.63
C TYR A 20 21.53 25.24 2.53
N VAL A 21 22.67 24.89 1.93
CA VAL A 21 22.72 23.79 0.95
C VAL A 21 22.50 22.44 1.65
N MET A 22 23.06 22.25 2.84
CA MET A 22 22.87 21.00 3.59
C MET A 22 21.42 20.81 4.06
N ILE A 23 20.76 21.86 4.56
CA ILE A 23 19.37 21.75 5.01
C ILE A 23 18.44 21.44 3.84
N THR A 24 18.66 22.05 2.67
CA THR A 24 17.83 21.82 1.48
C THR A 24 18.02 20.40 0.93
N ASP A 25 19.25 19.90 0.85
CA ASP A 25 19.53 18.49 0.48
C ASP A 25 18.86 17.50 1.44
N LYS A 26 18.87 17.81 2.75
CA LYS A 26 18.18 17.02 3.77
C LYS A 26 16.66 17.03 3.60
N TYR A 27 16.05 18.20 3.38
CA TYR A 27 14.63 18.31 3.10
C TYR A 27 14.22 17.44 1.90
N SER A 28 14.94 17.54 0.78
CA SER A 28 14.63 16.76 -0.42
C SER A 28 14.77 15.25 -0.20
N LYS A 29 15.80 14.80 0.54
CA LYS A 29 15.99 13.38 0.85
C LYS A 29 14.92 12.84 1.79
N LEU A 30 14.59 13.58 2.86
CA LEU A 30 13.54 13.17 3.79
C LEU A 30 12.17 13.16 3.09
N GLN A 31 11.88 14.16 2.26
CA GLN A 31 10.64 14.21 1.48
C GLN A 31 10.55 13.02 0.53
N ALA A 32 11.61 12.69 -0.20
CA ALA A 32 11.63 11.53 -1.10
C ALA A 32 11.37 10.21 -0.35
N VAL A 33 11.91 10.06 0.87
CA VAL A 33 11.62 8.89 1.71
C VAL A 33 10.17 8.90 2.20
N ALA A 34 9.66 10.05 2.64
CA ALA A 34 8.28 10.18 3.09
C ALA A 34 7.28 9.88 1.95
N ASP A 35 7.53 10.37 0.74
CA ASP A 35 6.70 10.13 -0.44
C ASP A 35 6.71 8.65 -0.84
N ALA A 36 7.89 8.03 -0.87
CA ALA A 36 8.02 6.62 -1.18
C ALA A 36 7.35 5.73 -0.11
N ALA A 37 7.50 6.08 1.17
CA ALA A 37 6.83 5.37 2.28
C ALA A 37 5.31 5.54 2.23
N ALA A 38 4.81 6.76 1.94
CA ALA A 38 3.38 7.03 1.84
C ALA A 38 2.76 6.23 0.68
N VAL A 39 3.37 6.25 -0.51
CA VAL A 39 2.87 5.51 -1.68
C VAL A 39 2.97 3.99 -1.48
N GLY A 40 4.10 3.50 -0.95
CA GLY A 40 4.28 2.08 -0.67
C GLY A 40 3.25 1.56 0.33
N SER A 41 2.98 2.31 1.40
CA SER A 41 2.04 1.91 2.44
C SER A 41 0.58 2.11 2.02
N ALA A 42 0.29 3.14 1.21
CA ALA A 42 -1.03 3.33 0.65
C ALA A 42 -1.45 2.16 -0.24
N SER A 43 -0.52 1.52 -0.96
CA SER A 43 -0.82 0.34 -1.77
C SER A 43 -1.28 -0.89 -0.96
N GLU A 44 -1.09 -0.88 0.36
CA GLU A 44 -1.56 -1.93 1.27
C GLU A 44 -2.97 -1.64 1.84
N LEU A 45 -3.51 -0.43 1.66
CA LEU A 45 -4.87 -0.09 2.08
C LEU A 45 -5.98 -0.92 1.40
N PRO A 46 -5.93 -1.30 0.10
CA PRO A 46 -7.05 -1.94 -0.58
C PRO A 46 -7.19 -3.44 -0.24
N LEU A 47 -6.33 -4.01 0.62
CA LEU A 47 -6.39 -5.43 0.96
C LEU A 47 -7.53 -5.74 1.95
N ALA A 48 -8.16 -6.90 1.76
CA ALA A 48 -9.31 -7.37 2.56
C ALA A 48 -9.01 -7.56 4.06
N ASN A 49 -7.74 -7.78 4.45
CA ASN A 49 -7.29 -7.87 5.85
C ASN A 49 -6.61 -6.57 6.30
N PHE A 50 -7.33 -5.46 6.17
CA PHE A 50 -6.88 -4.17 6.64
C PHE A 50 -6.69 -4.20 8.17
N ASP A 51 -5.44 -4.11 8.63
CA ASP A 51 -5.07 -3.77 10.01
C ASP A 51 -4.27 -2.47 9.98
N GLY A 52 -4.74 -1.45 10.69
CA GLY A 52 -4.04 -0.17 10.77
C GLY A 52 -2.64 -0.30 11.37
N ALA A 53 -2.41 -1.31 12.20
CA ALA A 53 -1.07 -1.62 12.72
C ALA A 53 -0.13 -2.16 11.64
N LEU A 54 -0.63 -2.95 10.68
CA LEU A 54 0.16 -3.47 9.56
C LEU A 54 0.61 -2.34 8.63
N VAL A 55 -0.29 -1.43 8.26
CA VAL A 55 0.04 -0.28 7.38
C VAL A 55 1.08 0.62 8.06
N THR A 56 0.94 0.83 9.37
CA THR A 56 1.91 1.59 10.17
C THR A 56 3.27 0.88 10.21
N ALA A 57 3.30 -0.43 10.43
CA ALA A 57 4.53 -1.22 10.45
C ALA A 57 5.24 -1.25 9.09
N VAL A 58 4.50 -1.35 7.99
CA VAL A 58 5.05 -1.29 6.63
C VAL A 58 5.66 0.09 6.36
N ALA A 59 4.95 1.17 6.70
CA ALA A 59 5.46 2.53 6.56
C ALA A 59 6.73 2.75 7.40
N GLU A 60 6.74 2.32 8.66
CA GLU A 60 7.92 2.40 9.52
C GLU A 60 9.10 1.60 8.97
N GLN A 61 8.85 0.39 8.45
CA GLN A 61 9.90 -0.44 7.86
C GLN A 61 10.46 0.19 6.58
N PHE A 62 9.60 0.82 5.77
CA PHE A 62 10.00 1.55 4.58
C PHE A 62 10.88 2.75 4.94
N VAL A 63 10.50 3.49 5.97
CA VAL A 63 11.31 4.61 6.48
C VAL A 63 12.64 4.09 7.03
N LYS A 64 12.66 3.06 7.88
CA LYS A 64 13.90 2.48 8.45
C LYS A 64 14.87 2.02 7.37
N SER A 65 14.39 1.30 6.36
CA SER A 65 15.24 0.81 5.25
C SER A 65 15.82 1.93 4.38
N ASN A 66 15.06 3.01 4.15
CA ASN A 66 15.50 4.12 3.30
C ASN A 66 16.22 5.25 4.06
N THR A 67 16.11 5.29 5.40
CA THR A 67 16.81 6.27 6.25
C THR A 67 18.10 5.76 6.86
N ALA A 68 18.40 4.46 6.80
CA ALA A 68 19.63 3.88 7.36
C ALA A 68 20.91 4.59 6.85
N SER A 69 20.93 4.99 5.58
CA SER A 69 22.05 5.75 4.99
C SER A 69 22.08 7.23 5.39
N ILE A 70 20.93 7.79 5.80
CA ILE A 70 20.75 9.18 6.21
C ILE A 70 21.18 9.35 7.68
N THR A 71 20.77 8.42 8.55
CA THR A 71 21.10 8.43 9.99
C THR A 71 22.57 8.10 10.24
N ALA A 72 23.15 7.16 9.48
CA ALA A 72 24.57 6.80 9.58
C ALA A 72 25.52 7.98 9.31
N LYS A 73 25.12 8.92 8.44
CA LYS A 73 25.92 10.11 8.10
C LYS A 73 25.69 11.29 9.05
N SER A 74 24.61 11.30 9.83
CA SER A 74 24.11 12.52 10.46
C SER A 74 23.99 12.49 11.99
N ARG A 75 24.24 11.34 12.64
CA ARG A 75 24.04 11.12 14.10
C ARG A 75 22.71 11.70 14.62
N SER A 76 21.68 11.75 13.78
CA SER A 76 20.38 12.34 14.07
C SER A 76 19.34 11.24 14.24
N THR A 77 18.42 11.43 15.18
CA THR A 77 17.26 10.55 15.36
C THR A 77 16.13 11.04 14.48
N ILE A 78 15.57 10.15 13.67
CA ILE A 78 14.38 10.41 12.87
C ILE A 78 13.19 9.80 13.60
N SER A 79 12.22 10.63 13.97
CA SER A 79 10.93 10.18 14.47
C SER A 79 9.96 10.04 13.29
N THR A 80 9.20 8.94 13.28
CA THR A 80 8.24 8.62 12.23
C THR A 80 6.84 8.59 12.85
N ASN A 81 5.89 9.26 12.22
CA ASN A 81 4.48 9.20 12.58
C ASN A 81 3.68 8.84 11.32
N VAL A 82 2.81 7.84 11.43
CA VAL A 82 1.99 7.33 10.33
C VAL A 82 0.53 7.39 10.76
N GLU A 83 -0.30 7.98 9.92
CA GLU A 83 -1.73 8.12 10.17
C GLU A 83 -2.51 7.65 8.95
N ILE A 84 -3.61 6.95 9.20
CA ILE A 84 -4.55 6.54 8.15
C ILE A 84 -5.63 7.60 8.09
N VAL A 85 -5.83 8.16 6.89
CA VAL A 85 -6.62 9.36 6.65
C VAL A 85 -7.67 9.10 5.58
N ASP A 86 -8.63 10.03 5.45
CA ASP A 86 -9.67 10.00 4.42
C ASP A 86 -10.50 8.70 4.40
N LYS A 87 -10.96 8.22 5.56
CA LYS A 87 -11.81 7.01 5.67
C LYS A 87 -11.15 5.75 5.06
N PHE A 88 -9.89 5.49 5.45
CA PHE A 88 -9.12 4.31 5.01
C PHE A 88 -8.69 4.31 3.54
N THR A 89 -8.75 5.46 2.86
CA THR A 89 -8.28 5.59 1.47
C THR A 89 -6.97 6.35 1.34
N GLY A 90 -6.39 6.80 2.45
CA GLY A 90 -5.13 7.55 2.45
C GLY A 90 -4.19 7.18 3.60
N VAL A 91 -2.89 7.30 3.35
CA VAL A 91 -1.84 7.20 4.37
C VAL A 91 -1.07 8.51 4.38
N ARG A 92 -0.91 9.08 5.57
CA ARG A 92 -0.05 10.23 5.84
C ARG A 92 1.17 9.76 6.60
N VAL A 93 2.36 10.08 6.09
CA VAL A 93 3.65 9.81 6.75
C VAL A 93 4.29 11.15 7.08
N THR A 94 4.64 11.34 8.35
CA THR A 94 5.36 12.52 8.84
C THR A 94 6.70 12.09 9.41
N LEU A 95 7.78 12.66 8.89
CA LEU A 95 9.14 12.43 9.39
C LEU A 95 9.65 13.69 10.06
N LYS A 96 10.29 13.52 11.22
CA LYS A 96 10.92 14.59 11.98
C LYS A 96 12.37 14.23 12.29
N GLU A 97 13.30 15.00 11.73
CA GLU A 97 14.73 14.87 12.01
C GLU A 97 15.19 16.05 12.88
N ALA A 98 15.86 15.77 14.00
CA ALA A 98 16.55 16.79 14.78
C ALA A 98 17.94 17.03 14.18
N TRP A 99 18.08 18.09 13.39
CA TRP A 99 19.33 18.44 12.72
C TRP A 99 20.04 19.61 13.42
N THR A 100 21.36 19.48 13.56
CA THR A 100 22.24 20.53 14.09
C THR A 100 23.11 21.09 12.97
N PRO A 101 22.96 22.37 12.59
CA PRO A 101 23.81 23.01 11.58
C PRO A 101 25.28 23.10 12.00
N ILE A 102 26.21 23.15 11.04
CA ILE A 102 27.65 23.14 11.32
C ILE A 102 28.15 24.55 11.68
N PHE A 103 27.67 25.57 10.98
CA PHE A 103 28.10 26.96 11.18
C PHE A 103 27.04 27.79 11.91
N ALA A 104 25.75 27.54 11.65
CA ALA A 104 24.66 28.25 12.32
C ALA A 104 24.48 27.82 13.80
N GLN A 105 25.10 26.72 14.24
CA GLN A 105 25.15 26.38 15.67
C GLN A 105 25.88 27.45 16.50
N PHE A 106 26.81 28.21 15.90
CA PHE A 106 27.49 29.31 16.59
C PHE A 106 26.59 30.55 16.78
N LEU A 107 25.44 30.58 16.09
CA LEU A 107 24.44 31.65 16.20
C LEU A 107 23.22 31.21 17.01
N THR A 108 22.99 29.91 17.17
CA THR A 108 21.83 29.36 17.87
C THR A 108 22.13 27.98 18.45
N ASP A 109 21.92 27.80 19.75
CA ASP A 109 22.14 26.54 20.47
C ASP A 109 21.04 25.49 20.25
N LYS A 110 20.02 25.83 19.45
CA LYS A 110 18.84 24.98 19.24
C LYS A 110 18.97 24.16 17.95
N ALA A 111 18.80 22.84 18.09
CA ALA A 111 18.59 21.97 16.93
C ALA A 111 17.37 22.45 16.14
N THR A 112 17.51 22.56 14.82
CA THR A 112 16.42 22.97 13.93
C THR A 112 15.68 21.72 13.49
N PRO A 113 14.42 21.49 13.94
CA PRO A 113 13.68 20.31 13.54
C PRO A 113 13.28 20.43 12.07
N ILE A 114 13.75 19.50 11.25
CA ILE A 114 13.30 19.33 9.87
C ILE A 114 12.08 18.43 9.92
N VAL A 115 10.93 18.94 9.48
CA VAL A 115 9.67 18.18 9.42
C VAL A 115 9.22 18.11 7.97
N VAL A 116 8.98 16.89 7.50
CA VAL A 116 8.39 16.63 6.18
C VAL A 116 7.13 15.80 6.34
N THR A 117 6.15 16.07 5.49
CA THR A 117 4.88 15.35 5.47
C THR A 117 4.57 14.93 4.05
N ALA A 118 4.26 13.66 3.87
CA ALA A 118 3.77 13.09 2.62
C ALA A 118 2.39 12.46 2.84
N LYS A 119 1.52 12.58 1.84
CA LYS A 119 0.19 11.96 1.86
C LYS A 119 -0.04 11.26 0.53
N ALA A 120 -0.38 9.98 0.58
CA ALA A 120 -0.76 9.20 -0.58
C ALA A 120 -2.20 8.72 -0.41
N ASN A 121 -3.02 8.96 -1.43
CA ASN A 121 -4.41 8.53 -1.48
C ASN A 121 -4.60 7.57 -2.66
N ILE A 122 -5.39 6.52 -2.46
CA ILE A 122 -5.86 5.68 -3.56
C ILE A 122 -7.00 6.41 -4.25
N LEU A 123 -6.81 6.70 -5.54
CA LEU A 123 -7.84 7.24 -6.41
C LEU A 123 -8.47 6.08 -7.19
N GLY A 124 -9.71 5.73 -6.86
CA GLY A 124 -10.45 4.62 -7.46
C GLY A 124 -11.61 4.19 -6.56
N GLU A 125 -12.67 3.62 -7.14
CA GLU A 125 -13.85 3.19 -6.40
C GLU A 125 -13.55 1.96 -5.52
N GLY A 126 -13.25 2.21 -4.25
CA GLY A 126 -13.37 1.24 -3.16
C GLY A 126 -12.20 0.27 -2.99
N LEU A 127 -12.07 -0.26 -1.76
CA LEU A 127 -11.24 -1.41 -1.42
C LEU A 127 -11.66 -2.59 -2.31
N ILE A 128 -10.75 -3.39 -2.85
CA ILE A 128 -11.11 -4.58 -3.67
C ILE A 128 -10.76 -5.83 -2.88
N CYS A 129 -11.78 -6.61 -2.50
CA CYS A 129 -11.55 -7.83 -1.73
C CYS A 129 -11.34 -9.06 -2.62
N VAL A 130 -11.95 -9.09 -3.79
CA VAL A 130 -11.93 -10.25 -4.69
C VAL A 130 -11.61 -9.78 -6.10
N VAL A 131 -10.60 -10.37 -6.71
CA VAL A 131 -10.24 -10.14 -8.11
C VAL A 131 -10.04 -11.47 -8.83
N GLY A 132 -10.90 -11.75 -9.81
CA GLY A 132 -10.72 -12.86 -10.75
C GLY A 132 -9.78 -12.42 -11.87
N LEU A 133 -8.51 -12.83 -11.83
CA LEU A 133 -7.47 -12.34 -12.75
C LEU A 133 -7.52 -12.95 -14.16
N MET A 134 -8.36 -13.96 -14.39
CA MET A 134 -8.40 -14.72 -15.65
C MET A 134 -8.87 -13.85 -16.82
N PRO A 135 -8.05 -13.55 -17.84
CA PRO A 135 -8.41 -12.61 -18.91
C PRO A 135 -9.11 -13.28 -20.11
N ARG A 136 -9.34 -14.59 -20.05
CA ARG A 136 -9.81 -15.38 -21.19
C ARG A 136 -11.34 -15.40 -21.31
N LYS A 137 -11.84 -15.58 -22.53
CA LYS A 137 -13.28 -15.69 -22.83
C LYS A 137 -13.87 -17.07 -22.57
N ASP A 138 -13.05 -18.10 -22.37
CA ASP A 138 -13.49 -19.50 -22.27
C ASP A 138 -14.05 -19.88 -20.89
N ARG A 139 -13.78 -19.09 -19.85
CA ARG A 139 -14.18 -19.40 -18.47
C ARG A 139 -14.66 -18.18 -17.70
N ALA A 140 -15.56 -18.41 -16.75
CA ALA A 140 -15.97 -17.40 -15.78
C ALA A 140 -14.78 -17.07 -14.85
N GLY A 141 -14.50 -15.78 -14.66
CA GLY A 141 -13.44 -15.33 -13.75
C GLY A 141 -13.80 -15.55 -12.29
N ILE A 142 -15.10 -15.52 -11.97
CA ILE A 142 -15.67 -15.89 -10.67
C ILE A 142 -16.83 -16.84 -10.97
N HIS A 143 -16.77 -18.06 -10.44
CA HIS A 143 -17.81 -19.06 -10.57
C HIS A 143 -18.24 -19.52 -9.17
N MET A 144 -19.53 -19.38 -8.89
CA MET A 144 -20.16 -19.78 -7.63
C MET A 144 -21.18 -20.86 -7.90
N ASP A 145 -21.18 -21.92 -7.10
CA ASP A 145 -22.11 -23.05 -7.22
C ASP A 145 -22.49 -23.56 -5.83
N ASP A 146 -23.55 -24.37 -5.74
CA ASP A 146 -24.00 -25.12 -4.56
C ASP A 146 -23.99 -24.34 -3.23
N ASN A 147 -24.85 -23.31 -3.13
CA ASN A 147 -24.99 -22.44 -1.96
C ASN A 147 -23.75 -21.61 -1.59
N ALA A 148 -22.82 -21.38 -2.53
CA ALA A 148 -21.68 -20.48 -2.28
C ALA A 148 -22.14 -19.05 -1.94
N SER A 149 -21.51 -18.43 -0.95
CA SER A 149 -21.86 -17.07 -0.50
C SER A 149 -20.61 -16.21 -0.36
N ILE A 150 -20.64 -15.01 -0.95
CA ILE A 150 -19.62 -13.98 -0.79
C ILE A 150 -20.27 -12.77 -0.12
N ASP A 151 -19.76 -12.37 1.04
CA ASP A 151 -20.17 -11.18 1.76
C ASP A 151 -18.99 -10.19 1.88
N ALA A 152 -19.07 -9.13 1.09
CA ALA A 152 -18.04 -8.13 0.83
C ALA A 152 -18.61 -6.71 0.93
N GLN A 153 -19.51 -6.45 1.89
CA GLN A 153 -20.30 -5.21 2.00
C GLN A 153 -19.51 -3.90 1.90
N ASP A 154 -18.25 -3.87 2.33
CA ASP A 154 -17.41 -2.67 2.32
C ASP A 154 -16.39 -2.60 1.16
N CYS A 155 -16.38 -3.61 0.29
CA CYS A 155 -15.39 -3.73 -0.78
C CYS A 155 -15.97 -4.18 -2.12
N GLY A 156 -15.19 -3.96 -3.17
CA GLY A 156 -15.47 -4.29 -4.55
C GLY A 156 -15.06 -5.72 -4.89
N ILE A 157 -15.82 -6.32 -5.79
CA ILE A 157 -15.53 -7.59 -6.46
C ILE A 157 -15.27 -7.28 -7.94
N TYR A 158 -14.15 -7.77 -8.46
CA TYR A 158 -13.75 -7.58 -9.85
C TYR A 158 -13.53 -8.90 -10.56
N SER A 159 -13.94 -9.00 -11.82
CA SER A 159 -13.63 -10.13 -12.70
C SER A 159 -13.02 -9.62 -14.01
N ASN A 160 -11.77 -9.98 -14.28
CA ASN A 160 -11.06 -9.65 -15.51
C ASN A 160 -11.44 -10.53 -16.71
N SER A 161 -12.30 -11.54 -16.49
CA SER A 161 -12.71 -12.43 -17.58
C SER A 161 -13.55 -11.66 -18.59
N SER A 162 -13.25 -11.88 -19.87
CA SER A 162 -13.98 -11.31 -21.00
C SER A 162 -15.13 -12.21 -21.48
N ASN A 163 -15.48 -13.25 -20.71
CA ASN A 163 -16.62 -14.11 -20.97
C ASN A 163 -17.96 -13.35 -20.74
N PRO A 164 -19.01 -13.58 -21.54
CA PRO A 164 -20.35 -13.03 -21.27
C PRO A 164 -20.92 -13.36 -19.88
N TYR A 165 -20.41 -14.41 -19.25
CA TYR A 165 -20.69 -14.85 -17.88
C TYR A 165 -19.40 -14.84 -17.04
N ALA A 166 -18.65 -13.74 -17.08
CA ALA A 166 -17.42 -13.54 -16.31
C ALA A 166 -17.63 -13.66 -14.80
N ILE A 167 -18.83 -13.30 -14.31
CA ILE A 167 -19.32 -13.65 -12.97
C ILE A 167 -20.50 -14.59 -13.16
N ARG A 168 -20.32 -15.85 -12.76
CA ARG A 168 -21.32 -16.91 -12.91
C ARG A 168 -21.80 -17.37 -11.54
N MET A 169 -23.11 -17.38 -11.36
CA MET A 169 -23.80 -17.78 -10.14
C MET A 169 -24.72 -18.95 -10.44
N ASP A 170 -24.49 -20.11 -9.82
CA ASP A 170 -25.28 -21.32 -9.94
C ASP A 170 -25.87 -21.74 -8.57
N LYS A 171 -27.05 -22.39 -8.59
CA LYS A 171 -27.68 -23.10 -7.45
C LYS A 171 -27.61 -22.38 -6.09
N ASN A 172 -28.51 -21.43 -5.86
CA ASN A 172 -28.68 -20.72 -4.58
C ASN A 172 -27.42 -19.99 -4.06
N SER A 173 -26.52 -19.57 -4.96
CA SER A 173 -25.36 -18.77 -4.58
C SER A 173 -25.72 -17.30 -4.33
N SER A 174 -25.02 -16.60 -3.43
CA SER A 174 -25.26 -15.17 -3.16
C SER A 174 -23.99 -14.33 -3.13
N ILE A 175 -24.07 -13.11 -3.68
CA ILE A 175 -23.02 -12.09 -3.63
C ILE A 175 -23.60 -10.82 -3.03
N LYS A 176 -22.98 -10.34 -1.97
CA LYS A 176 -23.19 -9.00 -1.43
C LYS A 176 -21.86 -8.27 -1.45
N ALA A 177 -21.81 -7.10 -2.07
CA ALA A 177 -20.61 -6.30 -2.14
C ALA A 177 -20.94 -4.81 -2.11
N ARG A 178 -19.92 -3.95 -1.96
CA ARG A 178 -20.08 -2.51 -2.19
C ARG A 178 -20.19 -2.18 -3.68
N LEU A 179 -19.41 -2.88 -4.49
CA LEU A 179 -19.33 -2.74 -5.93
C LEU A 179 -19.07 -4.12 -6.54
N VAL A 180 -19.70 -4.43 -7.66
CA VAL A 180 -19.37 -5.62 -8.45
C VAL A 180 -19.09 -5.17 -9.87
N CYS A 181 -17.90 -5.47 -10.38
CA CYS A 181 -17.44 -5.09 -11.71
C CYS A 181 -16.96 -6.31 -12.48
N SER A 182 -17.25 -6.35 -13.78
CA SER A 182 -16.77 -7.39 -14.69
C SER A 182 -16.33 -6.78 -16.02
N VAL A 183 -15.24 -7.28 -16.57
CA VAL A 183 -14.77 -6.91 -17.93
C VAL A 183 -15.73 -7.48 -18.99
N GLY A 184 -16.17 -8.72 -18.79
CA GLY A 184 -17.20 -9.36 -19.60
C GLY A 184 -18.60 -9.06 -19.07
N GLY A 185 -19.40 -10.11 -18.86
CA GLY A 185 -20.75 -9.99 -18.30
C GLY A 185 -20.96 -10.82 -17.04
N PHE A 186 -22.21 -10.92 -16.60
CA PHE A 186 -22.60 -11.75 -15.47
C PHE A 186 -23.81 -12.63 -15.84
N GLY A 187 -23.95 -13.76 -15.17
CA GLY A 187 -25.06 -14.68 -15.38
C GLY A 187 -25.44 -15.43 -14.11
N SER A 188 -26.74 -15.50 -13.87
CA SER A 188 -27.32 -16.27 -12.77
C SER A 188 -28.15 -17.42 -13.33
N PHE A 189 -27.83 -18.63 -12.92
CA PHE A 189 -28.44 -19.86 -13.41
C PHE A 189 -28.98 -20.68 -12.23
N GLY A 190 -30.26 -21.06 -12.30
CA GLY A 190 -30.95 -21.76 -11.23
C GLY A 190 -31.71 -20.81 -10.27
N SER A 191 -32.44 -21.40 -9.33
CA SER A 191 -33.25 -20.67 -8.36
C SER A 191 -32.43 -20.25 -7.14
N GLY A 192 -32.81 -19.14 -6.50
CA GLY A 192 -32.23 -18.66 -5.24
C GLY A 192 -30.93 -17.86 -5.38
N THR A 193 -30.45 -17.60 -6.60
CA THR A 193 -29.27 -16.78 -6.81
C THR A 193 -29.54 -15.30 -6.53
N SER A 194 -28.67 -14.61 -5.79
CA SER A 194 -28.82 -13.18 -5.51
C SER A 194 -27.51 -12.41 -5.62
N ILE A 195 -27.54 -11.27 -6.29
CA ILE A 195 -26.38 -10.38 -6.45
C ILE A 195 -26.77 -8.95 -6.11
N SER A 196 -26.01 -8.32 -5.21
CA SER A 196 -26.27 -6.95 -4.77
C SER A 196 -24.96 -6.20 -4.50
N PRO A 197 -24.73 -5.02 -5.11
CA PRO A 197 -25.56 -4.36 -6.14
C PRO A 197 -25.51 -5.11 -7.49
N VAL A 198 -26.31 -4.65 -8.46
CA VAL A 198 -26.24 -5.15 -9.84
C VAL A 198 -24.83 -4.94 -10.39
N PRO A 199 -24.19 -5.96 -10.99
CA PRO A 199 -22.85 -5.82 -11.53
C PRO A 199 -22.77 -4.81 -12.66
N VAL A 200 -21.70 -4.01 -12.63
CA VAL A 200 -21.27 -3.19 -13.77
C VAL A 200 -20.49 -4.09 -14.72
N THR A 201 -20.78 -3.97 -16.00
CA THR A 201 -20.12 -4.72 -17.09
C THR A 201 -19.22 -3.79 -17.89
N ASP A 202 -18.35 -4.34 -18.74
CA ASP A 202 -17.36 -3.59 -19.53
C ASP A 202 -16.40 -2.73 -18.69
N CYS A 203 -16.08 -3.20 -17.48
CA CYS A 203 -15.09 -2.55 -16.63
C CYS A 203 -13.67 -2.69 -17.21
N PRO A 204 -12.75 -1.74 -16.95
CA PRO A 204 -11.35 -1.92 -17.32
C PRO A 204 -10.72 -3.08 -16.50
N PRO A 205 -9.87 -3.92 -17.12
CA PRO A 205 -9.19 -5.00 -16.40
C PRO A 205 -8.21 -4.43 -15.37
N ILE A 206 -8.15 -5.08 -14.21
CA ILE A 206 -7.26 -4.69 -13.11
C ILE A 206 -5.99 -5.54 -13.13
N ASN A 207 -4.83 -4.90 -13.02
CA ASN A 207 -3.56 -5.63 -12.90
C ASN A 207 -3.50 -6.39 -11.57
N ASP A 208 -2.85 -7.55 -11.56
CA ASP A 208 -2.72 -8.37 -10.36
C ASP A 208 -2.02 -7.61 -9.21
N PRO A 209 -2.74 -7.28 -8.11
CA PRO A 209 -2.16 -6.56 -6.99
C PRO A 209 -1.10 -7.38 -6.24
N LEU A 210 -1.07 -8.70 -6.40
CA LEU A 210 -0.13 -9.61 -5.74
C LEU A 210 1.02 -10.03 -6.66
N ALA A 211 1.10 -9.56 -7.90
CA ALA A 211 2.11 -10.00 -8.88
C ALA A 211 3.57 -9.84 -8.42
N LYS A 212 3.84 -8.86 -7.56
CA LYS A 212 5.18 -8.58 -7.02
C LYS A 212 5.50 -9.38 -5.76
N ARG A 213 4.54 -10.11 -5.19
CA ARG A 213 4.78 -10.95 -4.01
C ARG A 213 5.42 -12.25 -4.45
N GLN A 214 6.51 -12.61 -3.79
CA GLN A 214 7.13 -13.91 -4.00
C GLN A 214 6.12 -14.99 -3.56
N PRO A 215 5.78 -15.96 -4.44
CA PRO A 215 4.91 -17.05 -4.04
C PRO A 215 5.57 -17.85 -2.91
N PRO A 216 4.78 -18.45 -2.00
CA PRO A 216 5.35 -19.33 -0.99
C PRO A 216 6.11 -20.47 -1.67
N THR A 217 7.23 -20.88 -1.08
CA THR A 217 7.94 -22.09 -1.51
C THR A 217 7.03 -23.28 -1.22
N VAL A 218 6.30 -23.73 -2.23
CA VAL A 218 5.53 -24.96 -2.15
C VAL A 218 6.49 -26.14 -2.28
N GLY A 219 6.33 -27.14 -1.41
CA GLY A 219 6.98 -28.44 -1.56
C GLY A 219 6.43 -29.20 -2.77
N GLY A 220 6.88 -30.44 -2.95
CA GLY A 220 6.24 -31.35 -3.91
C GLY A 220 4.76 -31.57 -3.58
N CYS A 221 3.99 -32.03 -4.57
CA CYS A 221 2.60 -32.41 -4.34
C CYS A 221 2.53 -33.59 -3.35
N ASP A 222 1.99 -33.36 -2.15
CA ASP A 222 1.93 -34.39 -1.11
C ASP A 222 0.93 -35.51 -1.45
N TYR A 223 -0.15 -35.20 -2.18
CA TYR A 223 -1.21 -36.16 -2.53
C TYR A 223 -1.84 -35.86 -3.89
N ASN A 224 -2.13 -36.91 -4.67
CA ASN A 224 -2.95 -36.83 -5.88
C ASN A 224 -4.34 -37.42 -5.60
N GLY A 225 -5.40 -36.69 -5.93
CA GLY A 225 -6.79 -37.19 -5.83
C GLY A 225 -7.33 -37.32 -4.40
N LEU A 226 -6.88 -36.47 -3.47
CA LEU A 226 -7.37 -36.46 -2.10
C LEU A 226 -8.81 -35.89 -2.02
N GLU A 227 -9.77 -36.71 -1.63
CA GLU A 227 -11.12 -36.29 -1.29
C GLU A 227 -11.23 -36.13 0.24
N ILE A 228 -11.46 -34.90 0.70
CA ILE A 228 -11.56 -34.58 2.13
C ILE A 228 -13.04 -34.54 2.53
N GLY A 229 -13.53 -35.58 3.19
CA GLY A 229 -14.95 -35.75 3.54
C GLY A 229 -15.45 -35.06 4.82
N GLN A 230 -14.57 -34.40 5.59
CA GLN A 230 -14.86 -33.65 6.82
C GLN A 230 -13.88 -32.47 6.92
N GLY A 231 -14.24 -31.36 7.57
CA GLY A 231 -13.38 -30.17 7.68
C GLY A 231 -12.00 -30.49 8.26
N VAL A 232 -10.95 -30.37 7.44
CA VAL A 232 -9.55 -30.51 7.85
C VAL A 232 -8.95 -29.12 7.97
N GLU A 233 -8.40 -28.78 9.14
CA GLU A 233 -7.51 -27.63 9.28
C GLU A 233 -6.20 -27.93 8.55
N VAL A 234 -5.96 -27.23 7.45
CA VAL A 234 -4.67 -27.26 6.77
C VAL A 234 -3.70 -26.42 7.60
N PRO A 235 -2.63 -26.99 8.18
CA PRO A 235 -1.66 -26.21 8.93
C PRO A 235 -1.04 -25.18 7.98
N ALA A 236 -1.12 -23.90 8.37
CA ALA A 236 -0.55 -22.81 7.59
C ALA A 236 0.94 -23.12 7.31
N ALA A 237 1.32 -23.10 6.03
CA ALA A 237 2.70 -23.30 5.62
C ALA A 237 3.61 -22.37 6.43
N SER A 238 4.50 -22.95 7.23
CA SER A 238 5.46 -22.21 8.04
C SER A 238 6.31 -21.35 7.13
N ARG A 239 6.21 -20.02 7.27
CA ARG A 239 7.13 -19.07 6.64
C ARG A 239 8.54 -19.38 7.14
N SER A 240 9.39 -19.95 6.29
CA SER A 240 10.84 -19.98 6.44
C SER A 240 11.45 -18.77 5.76
#